data_AF-A0A6A4GKY9-F1
#
_entry.id   AF-A0A6A4GKY9-F1
#
_cell.length_a   1.000
_cell.length_b   1.000
_cell.length_c   1.000
_cell.angle_alpha   90.00
_cell.angle_beta   90.00
_cell.angle_gamma   90.00
#
_symmetry.space_group_name_H-M   'P 1'
#
loop_
_entity.id
_entity.type
_entity.pdbx_description
1 polymer ?
#
loop_
_entity_poly.entity_id
_entity_poly.type
_entity_poly.pdbx_seq_one_letter_code
_entity_poly.pdbx_strand_id
1 'polypeptide(L)'
;MQLTFFLFVGAVAAKNLTKNILNPDIENFIWEVLTDWNSPGGQNVDGSWNVEKKGYGVAKADGSNITEDTLFALGSNSKASLLISNETLSPRISWKTKIASILTRMGIVASSQSTIIDLMSHRTGLPGHDLFYHKNQNRSSLISKIKYLRPSAEFREIFQYSNPSYTILSYIPEVLLKIPFARYVKEHIFDPLGLNSTTYSGDVASETGNLADGFGREGINISKNIFRSGTPRALPYWNMIGGEDGDVISGAGGVISSAKDMVLLLQGKNPLTDEQVIPMEVIQKAASGTIVVIGDT
;
A
#
# COMPACT_ATOMS: atom_id res chain seq x y z
N MET A 1 1.00 -10.19 15.26
CA MET A 1 1.32 -9.05 14.38
C MET A 1 2.34 -9.53 13.37
N GLN A 2 1.92 -9.89 12.16
CA GLN A 2 2.84 -10.19 11.06
C GLN A 2 3.43 -8.86 10.60
N LEU A 3 4.66 -8.55 11.03
CA LEU A 3 5.45 -7.52 10.35
C LEU A 3 6.10 -8.20 9.15
N THR A 4 5.47 -8.05 7.98
CA THR A 4 6.15 -8.29 6.71
C THR A 4 6.98 -7.04 6.42
N PHE A 5 8.29 -7.15 6.55
CA PHE A 5 9.22 -6.08 6.21
C PHE A 5 9.49 -6.14 4.71
N PHE A 6 9.11 -5.09 3.98
CA PHE A 6 9.57 -4.85 2.62
C PHE A 6 10.51 -3.67 2.67
N LEU A 7 11.79 -3.89 2.36
CA LEU A 7 12.73 -2.81 2.15
C LEU A 7 12.51 -2.29 0.73
N PHE A 8 11.80 -1.18 0.59
CA PHE A 8 11.73 -0.39 -0.63
C PHE A 8 12.62 0.83 -0.42
N VAL A 9 13.79 0.87 -1.08
CA VAL A 9 14.66 2.06 -1.06
C VAL A 9 14.13 3.01 -2.14
N GLY A 10 13.83 4.26 -1.73
CA GLY A 10 13.22 5.26 -2.61
C GLY A 10 14.16 5.78 -3.70
N ALA A 11 13.57 6.22 -4.80
CA ALA A 11 14.25 6.78 -5.97
C ALA A 11 14.77 8.21 -5.71
N VAL A 12 16.00 8.48 -6.14
CA VAL A 12 16.59 9.83 -6.21
C VAL A 12 16.76 10.20 -7.67
N ALA A 13 16.20 11.34 -8.10
CA ALA A 13 16.36 11.83 -9.46
C ALA A 13 17.76 12.42 -9.68
N ALA A 14 18.58 11.76 -10.50
CA ALA A 14 19.83 12.32 -11.02
C ALA A 14 19.91 12.09 -12.54
N LYS A 15 20.04 13.18 -13.31
CA LYS A 15 20.32 13.11 -14.76
C LYS A 15 21.80 12.79 -14.97
N ASN A 16 22.06 11.80 -15.84
CA ASN A 16 23.38 11.29 -16.24
C ASN A 16 24.14 10.48 -15.18
N LEU A 17 23.76 9.21 -15.01
CA LEU A 17 24.64 8.20 -14.44
C LEU A 17 24.99 7.18 -15.53
N THR A 18 26.23 7.24 -16.03
CA THR A 18 26.86 6.21 -16.88
C THR A 18 27.43 5.04 -16.06
N LYS A 19 27.05 4.95 -14.78
CA LYS A 19 27.54 3.98 -13.80
C LYS A 19 26.37 3.12 -13.36
N ASN A 20 26.56 1.79 -13.31
CA ASN A 20 25.60 0.87 -12.72
C ASN A 20 25.20 1.39 -11.33
N ILE A 21 23.90 1.55 -11.12
CA ILE A 21 23.33 2.06 -9.88
C ILE A 21 23.48 0.98 -8.81
N LEU A 22 23.15 -0.27 -9.13
CA LEU A 22 23.43 -1.44 -8.30
C LEU A 22 24.92 -1.76 -8.39
N ASN A 23 25.68 -1.27 -7.42
CA ASN A 23 27.10 -1.55 -7.26
C ASN A 23 27.34 -2.57 -6.13
N PRO A 24 28.57 -3.09 -5.99
CA PRO A 24 28.90 -4.05 -4.94
C PRO A 24 28.60 -3.56 -3.52
N ASP A 25 28.69 -2.25 -3.25
CA ASP A 25 28.41 -1.70 -1.90
C ASP A 25 26.93 -1.81 -1.56
N ILE A 26 26.04 -1.50 -2.50
CA ILE A 26 24.58 -1.67 -2.34
C ILE A 26 24.22 -3.14 -2.24
N GLU A 27 24.86 -3.99 -3.03
CA GLU A 27 24.65 -5.44 -2.96
C GLU A 27 25.08 -6.01 -1.61
N ASN A 28 26.27 -5.64 -1.11
CA ASN A 28 26.75 -6.05 0.20
C ASN A 28 25.81 -5.55 1.30
N PHE A 29 25.37 -4.30 1.25
CA PHE A 29 24.40 -3.76 2.19
C PHE A 29 23.08 -4.55 2.21
N ILE A 30 22.54 -4.91 1.04
CA ILE A 30 21.32 -5.72 0.95
C ILE A 30 21.55 -7.10 1.59
N TRP A 31 22.68 -7.76 1.27
CA TRP A 31 23.01 -9.06 1.85
C TRP A 31 23.24 -9.00 3.37
N GLU A 32 23.86 -7.94 3.88
CA GLU A 32 24.00 -7.68 5.32
C GLU A 32 22.63 -7.55 5.98
N VAL A 33 21.73 -6.72 5.44
CA VAL A 33 20.36 -6.58 5.96
C VAL A 33 19.60 -7.90 5.93
N LEU A 34 19.68 -8.66 4.83
CA LEU A 34 19.01 -9.97 4.73
C LEU A 34 19.55 -10.96 5.77
N THR A 35 20.87 -10.97 5.98
CA THR A 35 21.54 -11.83 6.96
C THR A 35 21.17 -11.45 8.39
N ASP A 36 21.30 -10.17 8.75
CA ASP A 36 21.05 -9.66 10.09
C ASP A 36 19.60 -9.90 10.54
N TRP A 37 18.66 -9.72 9.63
CA TRP A 37 17.24 -9.85 9.91
C TRP A 37 16.73 -11.28 9.79
N ASN A 38 17.57 -12.17 9.28
CA ASN A 38 17.22 -13.51 8.81
C ASN A 38 15.99 -13.43 7.89
N SER A 39 16.08 -12.60 6.86
CA SER A 39 15.02 -12.39 5.88
C SER A 39 15.20 -13.35 4.70
N PRO A 40 14.12 -13.95 4.17
CA PRO A 40 14.22 -14.90 3.06
C PRO A 40 14.66 -14.24 1.75
N GLY A 41 14.40 -12.95 1.57
CA GLY A 41 14.80 -12.21 0.39
C GLY A 41 14.16 -10.82 0.25
N GLY A 42 14.47 -10.14 -0.85
CA GLY A 42 13.94 -8.82 -1.20
C GLY A 42 14.19 -8.45 -2.67
N GLN A 43 13.63 -7.33 -3.11
CA GLN A 43 13.87 -6.75 -4.45
C GLN A 43 14.15 -5.27 -4.35
N ASN A 44 15.03 -4.78 -5.24
CA ASN A 44 15.34 -3.36 -5.37
C ASN A 44 14.96 -2.84 -6.75
N VAL A 45 14.48 -1.60 -6.79
CA VAL A 45 14.12 -0.83 -7.97
C VAL A 45 14.62 0.60 -7.76
N ASP A 46 15.43 1.11 -8.69
CA ASP A 46 15.77 2.54 -8.78
C ASP A 46 15.57 3.04 -10.21
N GLY A 47 15.24 4.32 -10.37
CA GLY A 47 15.42 5.00 -11.65
C GLY A 47 14.47 6.13 -12.00
N SER A 48 15.03 7.11 -12.72
CA SER A 48 14.30 8.06 -13.57
C SER A 48 14.61 7.75 -15.04
N TRP A 49 14.22 6.57 -15.53
CA TRP A 49 14.39 6.04 -16.91
C TRP A 49 15.61 5.15 -17.19
N ASN A 50 16.58 5.01 -16.27
CA ASN A 50 17.50 3.86 -16.23
C ASN A 50 17.04 2.93 -15.12
N VAL A 51 16.50 1.77 -15.48
CA VAL A 51 15.90 0.83 -14.52
C VAL A 51 16.82 -0.38 -14.34
N GLU A 52 17.27 -0.60 -13.11
CA GLU A 52 17.92 -1.84 -12.70
C GLU A 52 17.01 -2.59 -11.72
N LYS A 53 16.79 -3.89 -11.97
CA LYS A 53 15.96 -4.76 -11.13
C LYS A 53 16.82 -5.94 -10.69
N LYS A 54 16.82 -6.25 -9.40
CA LYS A 54 17.54 -7.41 -8.86
C LYS A 54 16.75 -8.07 -7.74
N GLY A 55 16.61 -9.38 -7.84
CA GLY A 55 16.04 -10.23 -6.80
C GLY A 55 17.13 -10.86 -5.94
N TYR A 56 16.88 -10.93 -4.64
CA TYR A 56 17.83 -11.47 -3.65
C TYR A 56 17.11 -12.50 -2.79
N GLY A 57 17.65 -13.71 -2.66
CA GLY A 57 17.08 -14.77 -1.81
C GLY A 57 15.93 -15.54 -2.47
N VAL A 58 15.03 -16.09 -1.65
CA VAL A 58 13.96 -17.03 -2.07
C VAL A 58 12.57 -16.42 -1.96
N ALA A 59 11.75 -16.65 -2.98
CA ALA A 59 10.36 -16.22 -3.09
C ALA A 59 9.41 -17.20 -2.38
N LYS A 60 9.77 -18.48 -2.31
CA LYS A 60 8.89 -19.55 -1.83
C LYS A 60 9.63 -20.52 -0.91
N ALA A 61 8.87 -21.23 -0.09
CA ALA A 61 9.38 -22.23 0.85
C ALA A 61 10.09 -23.40 0.16
N ASP A 62 9.79 -23.65 -1.10
CA ASP A 62 10.44 -24.67 -1.93
C ASP A 62 11.87 -24.29 -2.40
N GLY A 63 12.33 -23.08 -2.08
CA GLY A 63 13.65 -22.58 -2.46
C GLY A 63 13.68 -21.84 -3.80
N SER A 64 12.54 -21.61 -4.45
CA SER A 64 12.46 -20.80 -5.67
C SER A 64 13.04 -19.41 -5.45
N ASN A 65 13.91 -18.96 -6.35
CA ASN A 65 14.56 -17.65 -6.23
C ASN A 65 13.60 -16.49 -6.50
N ILE A 66 13.89 -15.35 -5.88
CA ILE A 66 13.23 -14.08 -6.21
C ILE A 66 13.71 -13.58 -7.57
N THR A 67 12.75 -13.18 -8.42
CA THR A 67 12.96 -12.61 -9.76
C THR A 67 12.16 -11.32 -9.93
N GLU A 68 12.47 -10.51 -10.93
CA GLU A 68 11.73 -9.29 -11.24
C GLU A 68 10.22 -9.44 -11.49
N ASP A 69 9.77 -10.66 -11.83
CA ASP A 69 8.35 -11.00 -12.04
C ASP A 69 7.68 -11.59 -10.78
N THR A 70 8.44 -11.83 -9.70
CA THR A 70 7.88 -12.31 -8.43
C THR A 70 6.90 -11.29 -7.86
N LEU A 71 5.71 -11.77 -7.49
CA LEU A 71 4.63 -10.97 -6.95
C LEU A 71 4.66 -10.98 -5.42
N PHE A 72 4.53 -9.80 -4.82
CA PHE A 72 4.42 -9.63 -3.37
C PHE A 72 3.15 -8.86 -2.99
N ALA A 73 2.56 -9.21 -1.85
CA ALA A 73 1.69 -8.28 -1.13
C ALA A 73 2.49 -7.03 -0.77
N LEU A 74 2.12 -5.87 -1.29
CA LEU A 74 2.84 -4.64 -1.02
C LEU A 74 2.57 -4.07 0.39
N GLY A 75 1.58 -4.61 1.08
CA GLY A 75 1.09 -4.05 2.34
C GLY A 75 0.76 -2.57 2.17
N SER A 76 1.15 -1.74 3.13
CA SER A 76 0.74 -0.34 3.20
C SER A 76 1.14 0.55 2.02
N ASN A 77 2.04 0.12 1.14
CA ASN A 77 2.31 0.84 -0.12
C ASN A 77 1.05 0.92 -1.01
N SER A 78 0.10 0.00 -0.84
CA SER A 78 -1.23 0.03 -1.48
C SER A 78 -2.00 1.33 -1.27
N LYS A 79 -1.71 2.06 -0.19
CA LYS A 79 -2.34 3.35 0.11
C LYS A 79 -2.11 4.41 -0.96
N ALA A 80 -1.02 4.28 -1.73
CA ALA A 80 -0.74 5.16 -2.87
C ALA A 80 -1.77 5.00 -4.00
N SER A 81 -2.47 3.87 -4.10
CA SER A 81 -3.51 3.65 -5.11
C SER A 81 -4.77 4.52 -4.91
N LEU A 82 -4.88 5.25 -3.80
CA LEU A 82 -5.93 6.26 -3.61
C LEU A 82 -5.62 7.60 -4.28
N LEU A 83 -4.43 7.75 -4.89
CA LEU A 83 -4.02 8.94 -5.64
C LEU A 83 -4.67 8.94 -7.03
N ILE A 84 -6.00 9.09 -7.09
CA ILE A 84 -6.76 9.11 -8.35
C ILE A 84 -7.25 10.52 -8.66
N SER A 85 -7.24 10.86 -9.96
CA SER A 85 -7.82 12.10 -10.45
C SER A 85 -9.28 12.20 -10.07
N ASN A 86 -9.66 13.34 -9.50
CA ASN A 86 -11.04 13.62 -9.19
C ASN A 86 -11.96 13.70 -10.42
N GLU A 87 -11.39 13.85 -11.62
CA GLU A 87 -12.17 13.95 -12.86
C GLU A 87 -12.91 12.66 -13.21
N THR A 88 -12.45 11.54 -12.67
CA THR A 88 -13.04 10.21 -12.84
C THR A 88 -14.20 9.94 -11.86
N LEU A 89 -14.44 10.85 -10.89
CA LEU A 89 -15.52 10.73 -9.90
C LEU A 89 -16.70 11.66 -10.23
N SER A 90 -17.91 11.16 -9.99
CA SER A 90 -19.15 11.92 -10.11
C SER A 90 -20.06 11.70 -8.89
N PRO A 91 -20.45 12.75 -8.15
CA PRO A 91 -19.97 14.12 -8.25
C PRO A 91 -18.46 14.24 -7.95
N ARG A 92 -17.84 15.29 -8.52
CA ARG A 92 -16.46 15.66 -8.22
C ARG A 92 -16.31 16.00 -6.72
N ILE A 93 -15.24 15.50 -6.11
CA ILE A 93 -14.82 15.72 -4.72
C ILE A 93 -13.50 16.51 -4.65
N SER A 94 -12.98 16.76 -3.46
CA SER A 94 -11.70 17.45 -3.28
C SER A 94 -11.07 16.99 -1.97
N TRP A 95 -9.81 17.30 -1.77
CA TRP A 95 -9.13 17.06 -0.50
C TRP A 95 -9.86 17.64 0.72
N LYS A 96 -10.63 18.73 0.53
CA LYS A 96 -11.43 19.39 1.57
C LYS A 96 -12.87 18.87 1.66
N THR A 97 -13.29 17.97 0.78
CA THR A 97 -14.62 17.37 0.84
C THR A 97 -14.80 16.64 2.15
N LYS A 98 -15.94 16.90 2.81
CA LYS A 98 -16.27 16.28 4.08
C LYS A 98 -16.60 14.81 3.86
N ILE A 99 -16.06 13.92 4.70
CA ILE A 99 -16.42 12.50 4.62
C ILE A 99 -17.92 12.32 4.85
N ALA A 100 -18.51 13.08 5.77
CA ALA A 100 -19.93 13.01 6.09
C ALA A 100 -20.86 13.37 4.90
N SER A 101 -20.39 14.10 3.88
CA SER A 101 -21.19 14.39 2.68
C SER A 101 -21.22 13.23 1.68
N ILE A 102 -20.36 12.23 1.83
CA ILE A 102 -20.28 11.03 0.98
C ILE A 102 -20.76 9.80 1.74
N LEU A 103 -20.22 9.61 2.95
CA LEU A 103 -20.41 8.44 3.80
C LEU A 103 -21.06 8.86 5.11
N THR A 104 -22.36 8.65 5.22
CA THR A 104 -23.09 8.94 6.45
C THR A 104 -22.83 7.86 7.51
N ARG A 105 -22.93 8.23 8.80
CA ARG A 105 -22.94 7.31 9.96
C ARG A 105 -21.62 6.57 10.29
N MET A 106 -20.44 7.18 10.07
CA MET A 106 -19.12 6.58 10.42
C MET A 106 -18.52 7.03 11.78
N GLY A 107 -19.33 7.50 12.73
CA GLY A 107 -18.84 7.93 14.04
C GLY A 107 -17.86 9.11 13.95
N ILE A 108 -16.82 9.13 14.80
CA ILE A 108 -15.85 10.25 14.88
C ILE A 108 -15.09 10.50 13.57
N VAL A 109 -14.90 9.46 12.74
CA VAL A 109 -14.20 9.59 11.45
C VAL A 109 -15.05 10.33 10.41
N ALA A 110 -16.38 10.32 10.57
CA ALA A 110 -17.30 11.20 9.87
C ALA A 110 -17.87 12.29 10.79
N SER A 111 -17.06 12.79 11.75
CA SER A 111 -17.40 14.05 12.41
C SER A 111 -17.64 15.12 11.35
N SER A 112 -18.48 16.12 11.64
CA SER A 112 -18.82 17.21 10.70
C SER A 112 -17.59 17.97 10.17
N GLN A 113 -16.44 17.82 10.82
CA GLN A 113 -15.19 18.47 10.46
C GLN A 113 -14.25 17.62 9.58
N SER A 114 -14.39 16.29 9.59
CA SER A 114 -13.45 15.36 8.93
C SER A 114 -13.52 15.46 7.40
N THR A 115 -12.37 15.62 6.75
CA THR A 115 -12.20 15.71 5.30
C THR A 115 -11.39 14.55 4.74
N ILE A 116 -11.39 14.36 3.42
CA ILE A 116 -10.55 13.36 2.74
C ILE A 116 -9.08 13.49 3.14
N ILE A 117 -8.54 14.72 3.17
CA ILE A 117 -7.14 14.92 3.56
C ILE A 117 -6.89 14.56 5.03
N ASP A 118 -7.88 14.66 5.92
CA ASP A 118 -7.70 14.25 7.32
C ASP A 118 -7.51 12.74 7.47
N LEU A 119 -8.23 11.94 6.66
CA LEU A 119 -8.10 10.49 6.65
C LEU A 119 -6.77 10.06 6.03
N MET A 120 -6.40 10.67 4.89
CA MET A 120 -5.13 10.40 4.21
C MET A 120 -3.91 10.83 5.03
N SER A 121 -4.07 11.85 5.88
CA SER A 121 -3.00 12.37 6.74
C SER A 121 -3.03 11.81 8.16
N HIS A 122 -3.79 10.74 8.43
CA HIS A 122 -3.76 10.04 9.72
C HIS A 122 -4.01 10.94 10.94
N ARG A 123 -4.94 11.90 10.82
CA ARG A 123 -5.16 12.95 11.84
C ARG A 123 -6.61 13.05 12.32
N THR A 124 -7.31 11.92 12.30
CA THR A 124 -8.73 11.84 12.67
C THR A 124 -8.96 11.58 14.17
N GLY A 125 -7.91 11.23 14.92
CA GLY A 125 -8.02 10.73 16.31
C GLY A 125 -8.39 9.24 16.42
N LEU A 126 -8.61 8.57 15.29
CA LEU A 126 -8.84 7.12 15.24
C LEU A 126 -7.52 6.38 14.95
N PRO A 127 -6.97 5.62 15.90
CA PRO A 127 -5.73 4.87 15.70
C PRO A 127 -5.94 3.64 14.81
N GLY A 128 -4.87 2.88 14.59
CA GLY A 128 -4.96 1.54 14.04
C GLY A 128 -5.83 0.62 14.89
N HIS A 129 -6.68 -0.16 14.24
CA HIS A 129 -7.53 -1.19 14.84
C HIS A 129 -7.36 -2.50 14.08
N ASP A 130 -6.14 -3.01 13.95
CA ASP A 130 -5.85 -4.10 13.00
C ASP A 130 -6.57 -5.42 13.32
N LEU A 131 -6.95 -5.65 14.59
CA LEU A 131 -7.74 -6.82 15.01
C LEU A 131 -9.21 -6.75 14.61
N PHE A 132 -9.66 -5.61 14.07
CA PHE A 132 -11.01 -5.44 13.54
C PHE A 132 -11.22 -6.18 12.21
N TYR A 133 -10.15 -6.38 11.45
CA TYR A 133 -10.17 -7.13 10.22
C TYR A 133 -10.15 -8.64 10.50
N HIS A 134 -10.96 -9.39 9.76
CA HIS A 134 -10.89 -10.84 9.73
C HIS A 134 -11.21 -11.39 8.34
N LYS A 135 -10.81 -12.63 8.12
CA LYS A 135 -11.01 -13.37 6.88
C LYS A 135 -12.51 -13.43 6.51
N ASN A 136 -12.80 -13.38 5.21
CA ASN A 136 -14.16 -13.50 4.63
C ASN A 136 -15.16 -12.44 5.13
N GLN A 137 -14.70 -11.28 5.60
CA GLN A 137 -15.60 -10.19 5.93
C GLN A 137 -16.23 -9.57 4.69
N ASN A 138 -17.51 -9.27 4.78
CA ASN A 138 -18.16 -8.40 3.81
C ASN A 138 -17.73 -6.94 4.06
N ARG A 139 -17.26 -6.24 3.01
CA ARG A 139 -16.78 -4.85 3.08
C ARG A 139 -17.82 -3.88 3.62
N SER A 140 -19.07 -3.96 3.17
CA SER A 140 -20.15 -3.09 3.68
C SER A 140 -20.43 -3.33 5.17
N SER A 141 -20.37 -4.58 5.62
CA SER A 141 -20.51 -4.94 7.04
C SER A 141 -19.37 -4.37 7.87
N LEU A 142 -18.12 -4.48 7.38
CA LEU A 142 -16.95 -3.91 8.04
C LEU A 142 -17.09 -2.40 8.18
N ILE A 143 -17.37 -1.70 7.08
CA ILE A 143 -17.57 -0.25 7.07
C ILE A 143 -18.66 0.17 8.09
N SER A 144 -19.77 -0.56 8.17
CA SER A 144 -20.86 -0.25 9.12
C SER A 144 -20.46 -0.34 10.60
N LYS A 145 -19.40 -1.11 10.92
CA LYS A 145 -18.90 -1.33 12.28
C LYS A 145 -17.80 -0.34 12.68
N ILE A 146 -17.23 0.41 11.73
CA ILE A 146 -16.17 1.40 12.02
C ILE A 146 -16.61 2.45 13.04
N LYS A 147 -17.90 2.81 13.03
CA LYS A 147 -18.47 3.75 14.01
C LYS A 147 -18.36 3.31 15.47
N TYR A 148 -18.09 2.01 15.73
CA TYR A 148 -17.90 1.47 17.06
C TYR A 148 -16.43 1.43 17.50
N LEU A 149 -15.49 1.77 16.60
CA LEU A 149 -14.08 1.85 16.94
C LEU A 149 -13.82 3.05 17.84
N ARG A 150 -13.09 2.82 18.93
CA ARG A 150 -12.82 3.85 19.93
C ARG A 150 -11.68 4.76 19.46
N PRO A 151 -11.87 6.10 19.44
CA PRO A 151 -10.76 7.03 19.26
C PRO A 151 -9.86 7.05 20.49
N SER A 152 -8.60 7.43 20.30
CA SER A 152 -7.63 7.58 21.39
C SER A 152 -7.10 9.00 21.55
N ALA A 153 -7.51 9.90 20.66
CA ALA A 153 -7.16 11.31 20.67
C ALA A 153 -8.28 12.13 20.03
N GLU A 154 -8.28 13.42 20.30
CA GLU A 154 -9.15 14.39 19.66
C GLU A 154 -8.78 14.62 18.18
N PHE A 155 -9.71 15.20 17.43
CA PHE A 155 -9.52 15.46 16.01
C PHE A 155 -8.34 16.41 15.76
N ARG A 156 -7.38 15.97 14.94
CA ARG A 156 -6.11 16.67 14.63
C ARG A 156 -5.21 16.94 15.84
N GLU A 157 -5.42 16.26 16.97
CA GLU A 157 -4.57 16.42 18.16
C GLU A 157 -3.18 15.81 17.96
N ILE A 158 -3.12 14.58 17.43
CA ILE A 158 -1.88 13.85 17.17
C ILE A 158 -1.97 13.06 15.86
N PHE A 159 -0.80 12.76 15.29
CA PHE A 159 -0.68 11.80 14.20
C PHE A 159 -0.89 10.38 14.73
N GLN A 160 -1.78 9.61 14.12
CA GLN A 160 -2.01 8.20 14.44
C GLN A 160 -2.22 7.38 13.18
N TYR A 161 -1.25 6.50 12.89
CA TYR A 161 -1.38 5.58 11.77
C TYR A 161 -2.68 4.77 11.86
N SER A 162 -3.46 4.75 10.77
CA SER A 162 -4.86 4.30 10.78
C SER A 162 -5.22 3.60 9.48
N ASN A 163 -5.20 2.26 9.49
CA ASN A 163 -5.75 1.44 8.41
C ASN A 163 -7.26 1.64 8.22
N PRO A 164 -8.09 1.79 9.28
CA PRO A 164 -9.53 2.04 9.10
C PRO A 164 -9.83 3.29 8.26
N SER A 165 -9.04 4.37 8.41
CA SER A 165 -9.20 5.58 7.59
C SER A 165 -9.06 5.29 6.09
N TYR A 166 -8.11 4.43 5.71
CA TYR A 166 -7.88 4.03 4.32
C TYR A 166 -8.94 3.04 3.82
N THR A 167 -9.44 2.15 4.68
CA THR A 167 -10.59 1.31 4.37
C THR A 167 -11.84 2.16 4.07
N ILE A 168 -12.08 3.23 4.83
CA ILE A 168 -13.20 4.16 4.57
C ILE A 168 -13.02 4.86 3.22
N LEU A 169 -11.82 5.38 2.94
CA LEU A 169 -11.54 6.06 1.68
C LEU A 169 -11.73 5.15 0.47
N SER A 170 -11.35 3.88 0.56
CA SER A 170 -11.59 2.92 -0.52
C SER A 170 -13.07 2.68 -0.82
N TYR A 171 -13.98 3.00 0.09
CA TYR A 171 -15.42 2.84 -0.15
C TYR A 171 -16.04 3.98 -0.99
N ILE A 172 -15.28 5.04 -1.27
CA ILE A 172 -15.80 6.21 -2.02
C ILE A 172 -16.24 5.84 -3.45
N PRO A 173 -15.44 5.14 -4.29
CA PRO A 173 -15.88 4.75 -5.63
C PRO A 173 -17.14 3.88 -5.63
N GLU A 174 -17.28 2.99 -4.65
CA GLU A 174 -18.49 2.16 -4.53
C GLU A 174 -19.74 3.00 -4.24
N VAL A 175 -19.61 4.05 -3.43
CA VAL A 175 -20.76 4.90 -3.10
C VAL A 175 -21.13 5.81 -4.25
N LEU A 176 -20.13 6.46 -4.86
CA LEU A 176 -20.34 7.46 -5.91
C LEU A 176 -20.63 6.82 -7.27
N LEU A 177 -19.90 5.76 -7.64
CA LEU A 177 -19.93 5.18 -8.99
C LEU A 177 -20.56 3.78 -9.05
N LYS A 178 -20.80 3.12 -7.91
CA LYS A 178 -21.26 1.71 -7.83
C LYS A 178 -20.25 0.70 -8.40
N ILE A 179 -18.97 1.06 -8.40
CA ILE A 179 -17.86 0.21 -8.87
C ILE A 179 -16.98 -0.18 -7.67
N PRO A 180 -16.56 -1.45 -7.53
CA PRO A 180 -15.61 -1.85 -6.50
C PRO A 180 -14.30 -1.07 -6.57
N PHE A 181 -13.73 -0.71 -5.42
CA PHE A 181 -12.46 0.02 -5.34
C PHE A 181 -11.34 -0.59 -6.19
N ALA A 182 -11.14 -1.91 -6.09
CA ALA A 182 -10.09 -2.60 -6.80
C ALA A 182 -10.25 -2.48 -8.33
N ARG A 183 -11.49 -2.62 -8.84
CA ARG A 183 -11.81 -2.42 -10.25
C ARG A 183 -11.56 -0.99 -10.70
N TYR A 184 -12.00 -0.03 -9.89
CA TYR A 184 -11.79 1.38 -10.15
C TYR A 184 -10.30 1.75 -10.22
N VAL A 185 -9.49 1.26 -9.28
CA VAL A 185 -8.02 1.44 -9.33
C VAL A 185 -7.43 0.74 -10.54
N LYS A 186 -7.88 -0.47 -10.86
CA LYS A 186 -7.39 -1.22 -12.01
C LYS A 186 -7.63 -0.44 -13.31
N GLU A 187 -8.85 0.05 -13.51
CA GLU A 187 -9.26 0.78 -14.71
C GLU A 187 -8.56 2.14 -14.86
N HIS A 188 -8.33 2.86 -13.76
CA HIS A 188 -7.83 4.24 -13.81
C HIS A 188 -6.35 4.41 -13.45
N ILE A 189 -5.70 3.38 -12.90
CA ILE A 189 -4.27 3.41 -12.58
C ILE A 189 -3.55 2.24 -13.23
N PHE A 190 -3.96 1.00 -12.96
CA PHE A 190 -3.14 -0.17 -13.34
C PHE A 190 -3.10 -0.34 -14.86
N ASP A 191 -4.26 -0.35 -15.51
CA ASP A 191 -4.36 -0.59 -16.95
C ASP A 191 -3.74 0.57 -17.76
N PRO A 192 -4.02 1.86 -17.46
CA PRO A 192 -3.42 2.96 -18.20
C PRO A 192 -1.92 3.12 -17.97
N LEU A 193 -1.35 2.65 -16.84
CA LEU A 193 0.10 2.63 -16.61
C LEU A 193 0.79 1.37 -17.15
N GLY A 194 0.03 0.37 -17.58
CA GLY A 194 0.56 -0.91 -18.05
C GLY A 194 1.07 -1.83 -16.93
N LEU A 195 0.48 -1.76 -15.73
CA LEU A 195 0.81 -2.60 -14.58
C LEU A 195 0.18 -4.00 -14.71
N ASN A 196 0.60 -4.75 -15.72
CA ASN A 196 -0.08 -5.98 -16.15
C ASN A 196 -0.03 -7.13 -15.13
N SER A 197 0.91 -7.10 -14.18
CA SER A 197 1.06 -8.11 -13.14
C SER A 197 0.48 -7.66 -11.79
N THR A 198 0.00 -6.41 -11.72
CA THR A 198 -0.48 -5.79 -10.49
C THR A 198 -1.98 -6.02 -10.32
N THR A 199 -2.38 -6.55 -9.16
CA THR A 199 -3.77 -6.93 -8.90
C THR A 199 -4.12 -6.78 -7.41
N TYR A 200 -5.41 -6.75 -7.11
CA TYR A 200 -5.94 -6.95 -5.76
C TYR A 200 -6.37 -8.41 -5.50
N SER A 201 -6.36 -9.24 -6.53
CA SER A 201 -6.86 -10.62 -6.49
C SER A 201 -5.74 -11.59 -6.10
N GLY A 202 -5.91 -12.24 -4.95
CA GLY A 202 -5.01 -13.31 -4.52
C GLY A 202 -5.05 -14.51 -5.46
N ASP A 203 -6.22 -14.82 -6.02
CA ASP A 203 -6.42 -15.94 -6.95
C ASP A 203 -5.66 -15.71 -8.25
N VAL A 204 -5.80 -14.52 -8.86
CA VAL A 204 -5.08 -14.14 -10.09
C VAL A 204 -3.57 -14.15 -9.85
N ALA A 205 -3.11 -13.58 -8.73
CA ALA A 205 -1.69 -13.60 -8.38
C ALA A 205 -1.16 -15.03 -8.21
N SER A 206 -1.92 -15.91 -7.54
CA SER A 206 -1.54 -17.32 -7.33
C SER A 206 -1.49 -18.11 -8.64
N GLU A 207 -2.44 -17.87 -9.56
CA GLU A 207 -2.52 -18.54 -10.86
C GLU A 207 -1.30 -18.25 -11.76
N THR A 208 -0.64 -17.10 -11.58
CA THR A 208 0.61 -16.79 -12.31
C THR A 208 1.76 -17.75 -11.97
N GLY A 209 1.69 -18.42 -10.81
CA GLY A 209 2.81 -19.18 -10.27
C GLY A 209 3.94 -18.30 -9.70
N ASN A 210 3.86 -16.97 -9.80
CA ASN A 210 4.90 -16.03 -9.36
C ASN A 210 4.62 -15.39 -8.00
N LEU A 211 3.48 -15.67 -7.36
CA LEU A 211 3.19 -15.20 -6.00
C LEU A 211 4.19 -15.78 -5.00
N ALA A 212 4.89 -14.88 -4.30
CA ALA A 212 5.78 -15.23 -3.21
C ALA A 212 4.99 -15.70 -1.98
N ASP A 213 5.55 -16.67 -1.25
CA ASP A 213 5.00 -17.08 0.04
C ASP A 213 5.12 -15.94 1.06
N GLY A 214 4.14 -15.82 1.95
CA GLY A 214 4.26 -14.93 3.09
C GLY A 214 5.23 -15.52 4.09
N PHE A 215 6.32 -14.83 4.42
CA PHE A 215 7.26 -15.31 5.45
C PHE A 215 7.09 -14.54 6.76
N GLY A 216 7.00 -15.28 7.87
CA GLY A 216 7.14 -14.75 9.22
C GLY A 216 8.38 -15.30 9.90
N ARG A 217 8.65 -14.82 11.12
CA ARG A 217 9.76 -15.29 11.95
C ARG A 217 9.23 -16.00 13.19
N GLU A 218 9.55 -17.27 13.33
CA GLU A 218 9.25 -18.10 14.49
C GLU A 218 10.33 -17.93 15.58
N GLY A 219 9.96 -18.15 16.84
CA GLY A 219 10.89 -18.04 17.98
C GLY A 219 11.21 -16.62 18.45
N ILE A 220 10.53 -15.59 17.89
CA ILE A 220 10.71 -14.20 18.34
C ILE A 220 9.75 -13.85 19.47
N ASN A 221 10.28 -13.29 20.55
CA ASN A 221 9.48 -12.59 21.55
C ASN A 221 9.37 -11.09 21.18
N ILE A 222 8.31 -10.75 20.43
CA ILE A 222 8.07 -9.40 19.92
C ILE A 222 7.87 -8.34 21.01
N SER A 223 7.47 -8.73 22.23
CA SER A 223 7.32 -7.77 23.32
C SER A 223 8.64 -7.39 23.98
N LYS A 224 9.71 -8.16 23.72
CA LYS A 224 11.05 -7.90 24.26
C LYS A 224 11.96 -7.23 23.24
N ASN A 225 11.93 -7.67 21.98
CA ASN A 225 12.73 -7.07 20.92
C ASN A 225 12.19 -7.49 19.54
N ILE A 226 11.71 -6.51 18.78
CA ILE A 226 11.16 -6.72 17.43
C ILE A 226 12.24 -6.91 16.34
N PHE A 227 13.50 -6.62 16.67
CA PHE A 227 14.65 -6.62 15.74
C PHE A 227 15.54 -7.86 15.88
N ARG A 228 15.18 -8.86 16.69
CA ARG A 228 15.96 -10.11 16.75
C ARG A 228 15.67 -11.02 15.56
N SER A 229 16.69 -11.75 15.12
CA SER A 229 16.55 -12.85 14.16
C SER A 229 15.73 -13.98 14.80
N GLY A 230 14.64 -14.36 14.12
CA GLY A 230 13.91 -15.60 14.37
C GLY A 230 14.14 -16.56 13.21
N THR A 231 13.47 -17.71 13.21
CA THR A 231 13.54 -18.68 12.10
C THR A 231 12.48 -18.35 11.05
N PRO A 232 12.85 -18.07 9.78
CA PRO A 232 11.91 -17.86 8.70
C PRO A 232 11.00 -19.06 8.52
N ARG A 233 9.72 -18.79 8.38
CA ARG A 233 8.72 -19.81 8.08
C ARG A 233 7.67 -19.23 7.17
N ALA A 234 7.31 -20.01 6.15
CA ALA A 234 6.16 -19.69 5.32
C ALA A 234 4.88 -19.75 6.16
N LEU A 235 4.08 -18.70 6.06
CA LEU A 235 2.82 -18.49 6.70
C LEU A 235 1.77 -18.24 5.62
N PRO A 236 0.58 -18.86 5.75
CA PRO A 236 -0.49 -18.59 4.80
C PRO A 236 -0.90 -17.12 4.90
N TYR A 237 -1.21 -16.53 3.75
CA TYR A 237 -1.84 -15.22 3.72
C TYR A 237 -3.22 -15.29 4.37
N TRP A 238 -3.49 -14.37 5.31
CA TRP A 238 -4.76 -14.35 6.04
C TRP A 238 -5.89 -13.67 5.24
N ASN A 239 -5.52 -12.86 4.24
CA ASN A 239 -6.37 -11.91 3.52
C ASN A 239 -6.07 -11.82 2.01
N MET A 240 -5.41 -12.81 1.41
CA MET A 240 -5.27 -12.89 -0.05
C MET A 240 -6.35 -13.80 -0.65
N ILE A 241 -7.61 -13.49 -0.37
CA ILE A 241 -8.74 -14.27 -0.86
C ILE A 241 -9.73 -13.31 -1.49
N GLY A 242 -10.12 -13.61 -2.72
CA GLY A 242 -11.08 -12.84 -3.47
C GLY A 242 -10.61 -12.58 -4.88
N GLY A 243 -11.58 -12.33 -5.75
CA GLY A 243 -11.33 -11.93 -7.13
C GLY A 243 -10.97 -10.45 -7.25
N GLU A 244 -10.98 -9.98 -8.49
CA GLU A 244 -10.60 -8.63 -8.91
C GLU A 244 -11.50 -7.48 -8.35
N ASP A 245 -12.57 -7.79 -7.62
CA ASP A 245 -13.37 -6.79 -6.89
C ASP A 245 -12.70 -6.33 -5.58
N GLY A 246 -11.60 -7.00 -5.21
CA GLY A 246 -10.85 -6.78 -4.00
C GLY A 246 -11.59 -7.27 -2.76
N ASP A 247 -11.05 -6.88 -1.61
CA ASP A 247 -11.44 -7.34 -0.29
C ASP A 247 -11.54 -6.17 0.71
N VAL A 248 -11.57 -6.49 1.99
CA VAL A 248 -11.68 -5.51 3.07
C VAL A 248 -10.41 -4.70 3.36
N ILE A 249 -9.25 -5.16 2.89
CA ILE A 249 -7.99 -4.47 3.10
C ILE A 249 -7.50 -3.74 1.85
N SER A 250 -8.21 -3.81 0.73
CA SER A 250 -7.78 -3.23 -0.56
C SER A 250 -7.31 -1.77 -0.42
N GLY A 251 -8.06 -0.90 0.26
CA GLY A 251 -7.63 0.48 0.51
C GLY A 251 -6.38 0.64 1.39
N ALA A 252 -6.17 -0.27 2.33
CA ALA A 252 -5.13 -0.15 3.35
C ALA A 252 -3.87 -0.95 3.03
N GLY A 253 -3.95 -2.03 2.26
CA GLY A 253 -2.81 -2.93 2.05
C GLY A 253 -2.96 -4.04 1.03
N GLY A 254 -3.96 -3.99 0.12
CA GLY A 254 -4.35 -5.17 -0.67
C GLY A 254 -3.71 -5.30 -2.05
N VAL A 255 -2.85 -4.37 -2.46
CA VAL A 255 -2.17 -4.47 -3.75
C VAL A 255 -1.12 -5.57 -3.71
N ILE A 256 -1.14 -6.42 -4.73
CA ILE A 256 -0.12 -7.40 -5.06
C ILE A 256 0.56 -6.92 -6.34
N SER A 257 1.89 -6.86 -6.36
CA SER A 257 2.64 -6.36 -7.52
C SER A 257 4.05 -6.94 -7.58
N SER A 258 4.73 -6.71 -8.70
CA SER A 258 6.13 -7.05 -8.93
C SER A 258 7.00 -5.78 -8.91
N ALA A 259 8.30 -5.94 -8.70
CA ALA A 259 9.26 -4.84 -8.85
C ALA A 259 9.22 -4.21 -10.25
N LYS A 260 9.01 -5.05 -11.27
CA LYS A 260 8.89 -4.65 -12.67
C LYS A 260 7.72 -3.69 -12.90
N ASP A 261 6.55 -3.96 -12.32
CA ASP A 261 5.40 -3.07 -12.44
C ASP A 261 5.57 -1.82 -11.58
N MET A 262 6.10 -1.96 -10.36
CA MET A 262 6.27 -0.83 -9.44
C MET A 262 7.15 0.30 -9.99
N VAL A 263 8.07 0.01 -10.92
CA VAL A 263 8.87 1.06 -11.58
C VAL A 263 8.03 1.95 -12.51
N LEU A 264 6.91 1.44 -13.02
CA LEU A 264 6.02 2.17 -13.94
C LEU A 264 5.09 3.12 -13.17
N LEU A 265 4.96 2.96 -11.84
CA LEU A 265 4.26 3.92 -10.97
C LEU A 265 5.04 5.22 -10.75
N LEU A 266 6.33 5.26 -11.13
CA LEU A 266 7.17 6.44 -10.92
C LEU A 266 6.62 7.62 -11.72
N GLN A 267 6.35 8.72 -11.01
CA GLN A 267 5.76 9.96 -11.55
C GLN A 267 4.34 9.81 -12.13
N GLY A 268 3.70 8.64 -11.97
CA GLY A 268 2.32 8.42 -12.42
C GLY A 268 2.11 8.58 -13.92
N LYS A 269 3.17 8.39 -14.71
CA LYS A 269 3.20 8.59 -16.16
C LYS A 269 3.50 7.27 -16.85
N ASN A 270 2.72 6.91 -17.87
CA ASN A 270 2.97 5.71 -18.64
C ASN A 270 4.27 5.89 -19.46
N PRO A 271 5.26 5.01 -19.29
CA PRO A 271 6.55 5.14 -19.95
C PRO A 271 6.56 4.83 -21.46
N LEU A 272 5.55 4.11 -21.94
CA LEU A 272 5.42 3.71 -23.34
C LEU A 272 4.59 4.72 -24.14
N THR A 273 3.53 5.28 -23.54
CA THR A 273 2.60 6.20 -24.22
C THR A 273 2.86 7.67 -23.90
N ASP A 274 3.69 7.96 -22.90
CA ASP A 274 3.92 9.30 -22.35
C ASP A 274 2.67 9.95 -21.72
N GLU A 275 1.61 9.16 -21.48
CA GLU A 275 0.36 9.62 -20.87
C GLU A 275 0.51 9.87 -19.36
N GLN A 276 0.04 11.02 -18.88
CA GLN A 276 -0.03 11.31 -17.43
C GLN A 276 -1.31 10.69 -16.84
N VAL A 277 -1.17 9.50 -16.25
CA VAL A 277 -2.31 8.74 -15.68
C VAL A 277 -2.72 9.30 -14.31
N ILE A 278 -1.75 9.48 -13.41
CA ILE A 278 -2.00 10.15 -12.12
C ILE A 278 -1.60 11.62 -12.28
N PRO A 279 -2.51 12.59 -12.15
CA PRO A 279 -2.17 13.98 -12.36
C PRO A 279 -1.05 14.48 -11.45
N MET A 280 -0.16 15.32 -11.99
CA MET A 280 1.01 15.81 -11.26
C MET A 280 0.63 16.60 -10.00
N GLU A 281 -0.48 17.35 -10.03
CA GLU A 281 -0.99 18.06 -8.87
C GLU A 281 -1.44 17.13 -7.74
N VAL A 282 -1.89 15.90 -8.06
CA VAL A 282 -2.23 14.88 -7.06
C VAL A 282 -0.95 14.35 -6.42
N ILE A 283 0.07 14.06 -7.23
CA ILE A 283 1.39 13.61 -6.75
C ILE A 283 2.04 14.69 -5.87
N GLN A 284 2.07 15.94 -6.33
CA GLN A 284 2.60 17.07 -5.57
C GLN A 284 1.83 17.28 -4.27
N LYS A 285 0.49 17.12 -4.29
CA LYS A 285 -0.31 17.26 -3.09
C LYS A 285 0.00 16.15 -2.07
N ALA A 286 0.17 14.92 -2.53
CA ALA A 286 0.58 13.80 -1.68
C ALA A 286 1.97 14.02 -1.07
N ALA A 287 2.90 14.56 -1.87
CA ALA A 287 4.25 14.90 -1.44
C ALA A 287 4.33 16.15 -0.54
N SER A 288 3.25 16.94 -0.42
CA SER A 288 3.25 18.21 0.33
C SER A 288 3.35 18.05 1.85
N GLY A 289 3.39 16.82 2.39
CA GLY A 289 3.56 16.56 3.82
C GLY A 289 2.46 17.17 4.68
N THR A 290 1.20 16.76 4.51
CA THR A 290 0.12 17.19 5.41
C THR A 290 0.12 16.31 6.66
N ILE A 291 0.46 16.87 7.81
CA ILE A 291 0.51 16.19 9.12
C ILE A 291 -0.12 17.07 10.22
N VAL A 292 -0.26 16.54 11.42
CA VAL A 292 -0.51 17.35 12.62
C VAL A 292 0.78 18.10 12.97
N VAL A 293 0.70 19.43 13.04
CA VAL A 293 1.79 20.26 13.55
C VAL A 293 1.53 20.48 15.04
N ILE A 294 2.41 19.92 15.88
CA ILE A 294 2.34 20.14 17.32
C ILE A 294 3.00 21.49 17.61
N GLY A 295 2.24 22.48 18.07
CA GLY A 295 2.84 23.65 18.76
C GLY A 295 2.45 25.07 18.34
N ASP A 296 1.20 25.38 18.00
CA ASP A 296 0.71 26.77 18.12
C ASP A 296 -0.68 26.76 18.79
N THR A 297 -0.68 26.84 20.12
CA THR A 297 -1.82 27.28 20.94
C THR A 297 -1.79 28.79 21.07
#